data_AF-A0A561WLX6-F1
#
_entry.id   AF-A0A561WLX6-F1
#
_cell.length_a   1.000
_cell.length_b   1.000
_cell.length_c   1.000
_cell.angle_alpha   90.00
_cell.angle_beta   90.00
_cell.angle_gamma   90.00
#
_symmetry.space_group_name_H-M   'P 1'
#
loop_
_entity.id
_entity.type
_entity.pdbx_description
1 polymer ?
#
loop_
_entity_poly.entity_id
_entity_poly.type
_entity_poly.pdbx_seq_one_letter_code
_entity_poly.pdbx_strand_id
1 'polypeptide(L)'
;MTAVVATEIDTGTADVYEATAHAVWQALGVQHSVPYVGFSDPQMVASWLTEMIGRRLDAVIEARHWYQGRRESDAESLLHAWLYFDHAMPVGLHHRGDELLLAKEDPYRSYDMDEHGETRVGPALSPDVLSKFVGARLIDGAVIVGHDGALVGAGLDLRFDTGSLVVGALGDEWVLATDAEPAALTSYWTRQPFLRGTTR
;
A
#
# COMPACT_ATOMS: atom_id res chain seq x y z
N MET A 1 -18.27 -14.15 -41.16
CA MET A 1 -17.70 -12.79 -41.18
C MET A 1 -18.09 -12.14 -39.87
N THR A 2 -17.16 -12.00 -38.94
CA THR A 2 -17.42 -11.43 -37.62
C THR A 2 -16.73 -10.08 -37.60
N ALA A 3 -17.51 -9.02 -37.43
CA ALA A 3 -17.01 -7.65 -37.39
C ALA A 3 -16.30 -7.43 -36.05
N VAL A 4 -15.01 -7.06 -36.11
CA VAL A 4 -14.26 -6.55 -34.96
C VAL A 4 -14.57 -5.06 -34.87
N VAL A 5 -15.29 -4.67 -33.83
CA VAL A 5 -15.43 -3.26 -33.44
C VAL A 5 -14.19 -2.94 -32.62
N ALA A 6 -13.28 -2.14 -33.20
CA ALA A 6 -12.17 -1.55 -32.47
C ALA A 6 -12.70 -0.30 -31.75
N THR A 7 -12.82 -0.39 -30.43
CA THR A 7 -12.99 0.78 -29.57
C THR A 7 -11.59 1.29 -29.25
N GLU A 8 -11.26 2.44 -29.84
CA GLU A 8 -10.06 3.20 -29.51
C GLU A 8 -10.29 3.82 -28.12
N ILE A 9 -9.58 3.29 -27.11
CA ILE A 9 -9.56 3.85 -25.76
C ILE A 9 -8.26 4.63 -25.64
N ASP A 10 -8.39 5.92 -25.35
CA ASP A 10 -7.30 6.85 -25.08
C ASP A 10 -6.52 6.33 -23.85
N THR A 11 -5.31 5.84 -24.09
CA THR A 11 -4.50 5.13 -23.08
C THR A 11 -3.52 6.11 -22.44
N GLY A 12 -3.97 6.76 -21.38
CA GLY A 12 -3.05 7.19 -20.33
C GLY A 12 -2.27 5.97 -19.88
N THR A 13 -0.94 6.07 -19.81
CA THR A 13 -0.02 4.92 -19.70
C THR A 13 -0.27 4.04 -18.48
N ALA A 14 -1.04 4.51 -17.48
CA ALA A 14 -1.47 3.76 -16.30
C ALA A 14 -2.51 2.65 -16.59
N ASP A 15 -3.42 2.85 -17.53
CA ASP A 15 -4.59 1.96 -17.72
C ASP A 15 -4.21 0.61 -18.36
N VAL A 16 -3.14 0.60 -19.16
CA VAL A 16 -2.62 -0.62 -19.81
C VAL A 16 -1.97 -1.56 -18.78
N TYR A 17 -1.38 -1.01 -17.72
CA TYR A 17 -0.71 -1.80 -16.70
C TYR A 17 -1.69 -2.45 -15.73
N GLU A 18 -2.75 -1.74 -15.33
CA GLU A 18 -3.81 -2.31 -14.51
C GLU A 18 -4.56 -3.42 -15.27
N ALA A 19 -4.87 -3.20 -16.55
CA ALA A 19 -5.43 -4.24 -17.41
C ALA A 19 -4.52 -5.47 -17.55
N THR A 20 -3.20 -5.27 -17.60
CA THR A 20 -2.22 -6.37 -17.67
C THR A 20 -2.09 -7.09 -16.32
N ALA A 21 -2.02 -6.37 -15.20
CA ALA A 21 -2.01 -6.94 -13.85
C ALA A 21 -3.26 -7.76 -13.57
N HIS A 22 -4.42 -7.21 -13.93
CA HIS A 22 -5.72 -7.86 -13.81
C HIS A 22 -5.84 -9.09 -14.72
N ALA A 23 -5.38 -9.01 -15.98
CA ALA A 23 -5.37 -10.15 -16.90
C ALA A 23 -4.42 -11.27 -16.47
N VAL A 24 -3.24 -10.94 -15.95
CA VAL A 24 -2.27 -11.90 -15.40
C VAL A 24 -2.84 -12.59 -14.15
N TRP A 25 -3.50 -11.83 -13.27
CA TRP A 25 -4.12 -12.37 -12.07
C TRP A 25 -5.35 -13.25 -12.36
N GLN A 26 -6.18 -12.89 -13.33
CA GLN A 26 -7.31 -13.73 -13.74
C GLN A 26 -6.86 -15.02 -14.46
N ALA A 27 -5.72 -14.98 -15.17
CA ALA A 27 -5.23 -16.11 -15.94
C ALA A 27 -4.41 -17.13 -15.11
N LEU A 28 -3.78 -16.71 -14.01
CA LEU A 28 -2.74 -17.51 -13.33
C LEU A 28 -2.97 -17.56 -11.83
N GLY A 29 -3.76 -18.55 -11.40
CA GLY A 29 -3.75 -19.00 -10.00
C GLY A 29 -2.37 -19.51 -9.59
N VAL A 30 -1.57 -18.61 -9.01
CA VAL A 30 -0.31 -18.81 -8.27
C VAL A 30 1.02 -18.86 -9.06
N GLN A 31 1.96 -18.03 -8.57
CA GLN A 31 3.43 -18.03 -8.68
C GLN A 31 4.09 -17.97 -10.07
N HIS A 32 4.64 -16.80 -10.44
CA HIS A 32 6.06 -16.58 -10.80
C HIS A 32 6.40 -15.08 -10.98
N SER A 33 7.70 -14.79 -10.93
CA SER A 33 8.37 -13.48 -10.85
C SER A 33 8.21 -12.59 -12.10
N VAL A 34 7.28 -11.66 -12.08
CA VAL A 34 7.33 -10.47 -12.95
C VAL A 34 7.70 -9.29 -12.05
N PRO A 35 8.81 -8.59 -12.30
CA PRO A 35 9.16 -7.39 -11.55
C PRO A 35 8.18 -6.29 -11.98
N TYR A 36 7.48 -5.74 -10.99
CA TYR A 36 6.42 -4.74 -11.09
C TYR A 36 5.04 -5.26 -11.52
N VAL A 37 4.24 -5.66 -10.52
CA VAL A 37 2.78 -5.62 -10.56
C VAL A 37 2.38 -4.63 -9.48
N GLY A 38 2.21 -3.36 -9.85
CA GLY A 38 1.52 -2.39 -9.02
C GLY A 38 0.02 -2.69 -9.06
N PHE A 39 -0.64 -2.73 -7.91
CA PHE A 39 -2.08 -2.98 -7.82
C PHE A 39 -2.74 -2.10 -6.76
N SER A 40 -3.84 -1.48 -7.15
CA SER A 40 -4.77 -0.75 -6.28
C SER A 40 -6.17 -1.35 -6.31
N ASP A 41 -6.48 -2.25 -7.26
CA ASP A 41 -7.77 -2.95 -7.31
C ASP A 41 -8.09 -3.63 -5.96
N PRO A 42 -9.25 -3.33 -5.34
CA PRO A 42 -9.60 -3.85 -4.02
C PRO A 42 -9.60 -5.37 -3.92
N GLN A 43 -9.88 -6.11 -4.99
CA GLN A 43 -9.84 -7.58 -4.95
C GLN A 43 -8.41 -8.10 -4.93
N MET A 44 -7.51 -7.49 -5.71
CA MET A 44 -6.09 -7.79 -5.68
C MET A 44 -5.47 -7.46 -4.31
N VAL A 45 -5.81 -6.30 -3.76
CA VAL A 45 -5.38 -5.90 -2.40
C VAL A 45 -5.92 -6.85 -1.35
N ALA A 46 -7.20 -7.25 -1.44
CA ALA A 46 -7.80 -8.25 -0.55
C ALA A 46 -7.12 -9.62 -0.65
N SER A 47 -6.74 -10.05 -1.86
CA SER A 47 -5.99 -11.30 -2.07
C SER A 47 -4.62 -11.23 -1.41
N TRP A 48 -3.88 -10.12 -1.59
CA TRP A 48 -2.61 -9.91 -0.91
C TRP A 48 -2.77 -9.91 0.62
N LEU A 49 -3.77 -9.19 1.15
CA LEU A 49 -4.07 -9.20 2.60
C LEU A 49 -4.29 -10.61 3.11
N THR A 50 -5.07 -11.42 2.39
CA THR A 50 -5.33 -12.81 2.75
C THR A 50 -4.05 -13.64 2.84
N GLU A 51 -3.09 -13.41 1.94
CA GLU A 51 -1.77 -14.07 1.99
C GLU A 51 -0.92 -13.62 3.19
N MET A 52 -1.08 -12.37 3.64
CA MET A 52 -0.31 -11.79 4.75
C MET A 52 -0.89 -12.10 6.13
N ILE A 53 -2.20 -12.36 6.23
CA ILE A 53 -2.83 -12.69 7.51
C ILE A 53 -2.19 -13.92 8.14
N GLY A 54 -1.89 -13.81 9.43
CA GLY A 54 -1.17 -14.81 10.22
C GLY A 54 0.33 -14.67 10.15
N ARG A 55 0.91 -13.82 9.29
CA ARG A 55 2.36 -13.59 9.20
C ARG A 55 2.82 -12.50 10.16
N ARG A 56 4.10 -12.57 10.53
CA ARG A 56 4.76 -11.52 11.31
C ARG A 56 5.30 -10.44 10.38
N LEU A 57 5.15 -9.17 10.74
CA LEU A 57 5.82 -8.06 10.08
C LEU A 57 7.26 -7.99 10.60
N ASP A 58 8.22 -8.53 9.86
CA ASP A 58 9.62 -8.63 10.31
C ASP A 58 10.36 -7.30 10.27
N ALA A 59 10.02 -6.43 9.31
CA ALA A 59 10.59 -5.10 9.20
C ALA A 59 9.66 -4.14 8.43
N VAL A 60 9.89 -2.85 8.64
CA VAL A 60 9.39 -1.79 7.78
C VAL A 60 10.58 -0.95 7.36
N ILE A 61 10.72 -0.72 6.06
CA ILE A 61 11.65 0.26 5.50
C ILE A 61 10.83 1.47 5.06
N GLU A 62 11.32 2.67 5.31
CA GLU A 62 10.65 3.92 4.97
C GLU A 62 11.58 4.79 4.15
N ALA A 63 11.03 5.46 3.15
CA ALA A 63 11.66 6.58 2.48
C ALA A 63 11.03 7.86 3.03
N ARG A 64 11.86 8.76 3.54
CA ARG A 64 11.40 10.00 4.15
C ARG A 64 12.13 11.21 3.58
N HIS A 65 11.41 12.30 3.42
CA HIS A 65 11.96 13.58 2.99
C HIS A 65 12.67 14.29 4.15
N TRP A 66 13.85 14.83 3.87
CA TRP A 66 14.62 15.65 4.79
C TRP A 66 14.99 16.96 4.11
N TYR A 67 14.78 18.07 4.81
CA TYR A 67 15.17 19.39 4.35
C TYR A 67 16.11 20.05 5.37
N GLN A 68 17.29 20.47 4.91
CA GLN A 68 18.31 21.11 5.76
C GLN A 68 18.66 20.27 7.02
N GLY A 69 18.75 18.95 6.86
CA GLY A 69 19.05 18.02 7.95
C GLY A 69 17.91 17.83 8.97
N ARG A 70 16.72 18.36 8.69
CA ARG A 70 15.51 18.21 9.50
C ARG A 70 14.49 17.38 8.75
N ARG A 71 13.64 16.70 9.51
CA ARG A 71 12.53 15.90 9.00
C ARG A 71 11.24 16.41 9.65
N GLU A 72 10.18 16.51 8.87
CA GLU A 72 8.85 16.76 9.41
C GLU A 72 8.35 15.55 10.23
N SER A 73 7.17 15.71 10.80
CA SER A 73 6.56 14.68 11.62
C SER A 73 6.16 13.45 10.78
N ASP A 74 5.76 12.39 11.46
CA ASP A 74 5.60 11.03 10.95
C ASP A 74 4.99 10.95 9.53
N ALA A 75 3.69 11.16 9.36
CA ALA A 75 3.06 11.05 8.03
C ALA A 75 3.53 12.13 7.05
N GLU A 76 3.79 13.36 7.52
CA GLU A 76 4.18 14.51 6.70
C GLU A 76 5.52 14.33 5.98
N SER A 77 6.44 13.57 6.58
CA SER A 77 7.74 13.29 5.99
C SER A 77 7.80 11.98 5.19
N LEU A 78 6.75 11.16 5.24
CA LEU A 78 6.73 9.86 4.59
C LEU A 78 6.54 10.02 3.08
N LEU A 79 7.39 9.37 2.30
CA LEU A 79 7.27 9.30 0.83
C LEU A 79 6.76 7.93 0.40
N HIS A 80 7.40 6.88 0.91
CA HIS A 80 7.07 5.47 0.65
C HIS A 80 7.38 4.62 1.87
N ALA A 81 6.69 3.49 2.01
CA ALA A 81 7.01 2.47 3.00
C ALA A 81 7.01 1.08 2.35
N TRP A 82 7.90 0.19 2.78
CA TRP A 82 7.94 -1.21 2.35
C TRP A 82 7.72 -2.11 3.57
N LEU A 83 6.70 -2.94 3.48
CA LEU A 83 6.35 -3.91 4.51
C LEU A 83 7.03 -5.25 4.21
N TYR A 84 7.83 -5.74 5.15
CA TYR A 84 8.47 -7.05 5.07
C TYR A 84 7.75 -8.04 5.97
N PHE A 85 6.84 -8.84 5.41
CA PHE A 85 6.23 -9.95 6.13
C PHE A 85 7.08 -11.22 6.02
N ASP A 86 7.07 -12.01 7.09
CA ASP A 86 7.79 -13.28 7.18
C ASP A 86 7.46 -14.19 5.98
N HIS A 87 8.51 -14.74 5.35
CA HIS A 87 8.45 -15.57 4.15
C HIS A 87 7.64 -14.97 2.98
N ALA A 88 7.65 -13.64 2.83
CA ALA A 88 7.03 -12.92 1.71
C ALA A 88 8.03 -11.95 1.05
N MET A 89 7.77 -11.60 -0.21
CA MET A 89 8.48 -10.47 -0.85
C MET A 89 8.05 -9.16 -0.20
N PRO A 90 8.93 -8.15 -0.10
CA PRO A 90 8.54 -6.82 0.33
C PRO A 90 7.44 -6.26 -0.56
N VAL A 91 6.53 -5.51 0.08
CA VAL A 91 5.50 -4.76 -0.63
C VAL A 91 5.65 -3.28 -0.30
N GLY A 92 5.96 -2.50 -1.34
CA GLY A 92 5.95 -1.05 -1.33
C GLY A 92 4.52 -0.51 -1.30
N LEU A 93 4.32 0.47 -0.45
CA LEU A 93 3.13 1.29 -0.35
C LEU A 93 3.44 2.61 -1.05
N HIS A 94 2.68 2.90 -2.10
CA HIS A 94 2.80 4.10 -2.90
C HIS A 94 1.54 4.92 -2.82
N HIS A 95 1.72 6.20 -2.56
CA HIS A 95 0.66 7.18 -2.58
C HIS A 95 0.57 7.79 -3.99
N ARG A 96 -0.63 7.82 -4.58
CA ARG A 96 -0.90 8.48 -5.87
C ARG A 96 -2.27 9.15 -5.84
N GLY A 97 -2.32 10.44 -5.50
CA GLY A 97 -3.61 11.09 -5.27
C GLY A 97 -4.37 10.38 -4.14
N ASP A 98 -5.66 10.16 -4.32
CA ASP A 98 -6.49 9.40 -3.37
C ASP A 98 -6.29 7.87 -3.42
N GLU A 99 -5.30 7.38 -4.17
CA GLU A 99 -5.03 5.95 -4.35
C GLU A 99 -3.83 5.47 -3.55
N LEU A 100 -3.99 4.33 -2.88
CA LEU A 100 -2.92 3.53 -2.33
C LEU A 100 -2.60 2.38 -3.30
N LEU A 101 -1.41 2.44 -3.89
CA LEU A 101 -0.88 1.40 -4.76
C LEU A 101 0.11 0.51 -4.02
N LEU A 102 -0.09 -0.81 -4.11
CA LEU A 102 0.82 -1.81 -3.58
C LEU A 102 1.70 -2.34 -4.71
N ALA A 103 3.02 -2.44 -4.49
CA ALA A 103 3.94 -3.00 -5.46
C ALA A 103 4.89 -4.01 -4.80
N LYS A 104 5.07 -5.18 -5.43
CA LYS A 104 6.10 -6.16 -5.00
C LYS A 104 7.46 -5.71 -5.50
N GLU A 105 8.20 -4.97 -4.68
CA GLU A 105 9.48 -4.37 -5.03
C GLU A 105 10.38 -4.17 -3.81
N ASP A 106 11.69 -4.08 -4.07
CA ASP A 106 12.68 -3.71 -3.07
C ASP A 106 12.75 -2.17 -2.91
N PRO A 107 13.05 -1.66 -1.71
CA PRO A 107 13.32 -0.26 -1.48
C PRO A 107 14.44 0.27 -2.37
N TYR A 108 14.24 1.48 -2.89
CA TYR A 108 15.31 2.20 -3.58
C TYR A 108 16.33 2.78 -2.58
N ARG A 109 17.45 3.30 -3.10
CA ARG A 109 18.51 3.92 -2.29
C ARG A 109 18.17 5.36 -1.95
N SER A 110 18.66 5.85 -0.81
CA SER A 110 18.68 7.29 -0.51
C SER A 110 19.32 8.09 -1.64
N TYR A 111 18.83 9.30 -1.86
CA TYR A 111 19.35 10.20 -2.90
C TYR A 111 19.16 11.68 -2.50
N ASP A 112 20.04 12.52 -3.04
CA ASP A 112 20.00 13.96 -2.87
C ASP A 112 19.05 14.60 -3.92
N MET A 113 18.30 15.62 -3.51
CA MET A 113 17.35 16.37 -4.32
C MET A 113 17.79 17.83 -4.52
N ASP A 114 19.10 18.08 -4.44
CA ASP A 114 19.74 19.38 -4.53
C ASP A 114 19.12 20.40 -3.54
N GLU A 115 18.62 21.52 -4.06
CA GLU A 115 18.04 22.60 -3.26
C GLU A 115 16.73 22.21 -2.56
N HIS A 116 16.16 21.05 -2.88
CA HIS A 116 14.93 20.53 -2.29
C HIS A 116 15.17 19.54 -1.15
N GLY A 117 16.43 19.29 -0.76
CA GLY A 117 16.79 18.42 0.36
C GLY A 117 17.22 17.03 -0.08
N GLU A 118 16.81 15.99 0.63
CA GLU A 118 17.20 14.61 0.34
C GLU A 118 16.09 13.63 0.72
N THR A 119 16.09 12.47 0.07
CA THR A 119 15.31 11.31 0.47
C THR A 119 16.23 10.35 1.22
N ARG A 120 15.90 10.06 2.48
CA ARG A 120 16.60 9.04 3.27
C ARG A 120 15.75 7.78 3.37
N VAL A 121 16.34 6.65 2.96
CA VAL A 121 15.72 5.33 3.04
C VAL A 121 16.38 4.50 4.13
N GLY A 122 15.59 3.95 5.04
CA GLY A 122 16.08 3.17 6.16
C GLY A 122 14.97 2.48 6.95
N PRO A 123 15.30 1.70 7.99
CA PRO A 123 14.28 1.09 8.83
C PRO A 123 13.41 2.14 9.51
N ALA A 124 12.13 1.82 9.69
CA ALA A 124 11.24 2.59 10.56
C ALA A 124 11.78 2.56 12.00
N LEU A 125 11.91 3.72 12.64
CA LEU A 125 12.46 3.84 13.99
C LEU A 125 11.54 4.67 14.86
N SER A 126 11.52 4.40 16.18
CA SER A 126 10.81 5.27 17.13
C SER A 126 11.27 6.72 16.95
N PRO A 127 10.35 7.70 16.81
CA PRO A 127 8.92 7.63 17.15
C PRO A 127 7.94 7.28 16.01
N ASP A 128 8.42 6.85 14.84
CA ASP A 128 7.59 6.60 13.64
C ASP A 128 6.53 5.52 13.91
N VAL A 129 5.27 5.78 13.51
CA VAL A 129 4.14 4.90 13.87
C VAL A 129 4.33 3.48 13.35
N LEU A 130 4.85 3.33 12.13
CA LEU A 130 5.03 2.00 11.51
C LEU A 130 6.02 1.13 12.30
N SER A 131 6.99 1.73 13.00
CA SER A 131 7.96 1.00 13.82
C SER A 131 7.32 0.22 14.97
N LYS A 132 6.13 0.63 15.44
CA LYS A 132 5.41 0.00 16.56
C LYS A 132 4.88 -1.40 16.23
N PHE A 133 4.73 -1.71 14.94
CA PHE A 133 4.16 -2.97 14.46
C PHE A 133 5.23 -3.98 14.02
N VAL A 134 6.51 -3.58 13.99
CA VAL A 134 7.61 -4.50 13.70
C VAL A 134 7.69 -5.58 14.78
N GLY A 135 7.70 -6.84 14.35
CA GLY A 135 7.63 -8.03 15.18
C GLY A 135 6.20 -8.51 15.52
N ALA A 136 5.17 -7.72 15.20
CA ALA A 136 3.77 -8.06 15.47
C ALA A 136 3.19 -8.98 14.38
N ARG A 137 2.21 -9.81 14.74
CA ARG A 137 1.53 -10.71 13.81
C ARG A 137 0.25 -10.07 13.29
N LEU A 138 0.04 -10.07 11.97
CA LEU A 138 -1.21 -9.62 11.37
C LEU A 138 -2.32 -10.65 11.64
N ILE A 139 -3.42 -10.23 12.25
CA ILE A 139 -4.55 -11.07 12.69
C ILE A 139 -5.71 -11.01 11.70
N ASP A 140 -6.09 -9.81 11.31
CA ASP A 140 -7.05 -9.55 10.24
C ASP A 140 -6.74 -8.21 9.57
N GLY A 141 -7.39 -7.96 8.43
CA GLY A 141 -7.24 -6.69 7.74
C GLY A 141 -8.43 -6.41 6.82
N ALA A 142 -8.59 -5.15 6.45
CA ALA A 142 -9.62 -4.70 5.52
C ALA A 142 -9.03 -3.74 4.50
N VAL A 143 -9.57 -3.79 3.28
CA VAL A 143 -9.30 -2.78 2.26
C VAL A 143 -10.19 -1.57 2.53
N ILE A 144 -9.61 -0.37 2.40
CA ILE A 144 -10.35 0.88 2.42
C ILE A 144 -10.47 1.36 0.97
N VAL A 145 -11.69 1.72 0.55
CA VAL A 145 -11.96 2.29 -0.78
C VAL A 145 -12.44 3.73 -0.65
N GLY A 146 -12.10 4.56 -1.64
CA GLY A 146 -12.51 5.97 -1.69
C GLY A 146 -14.01 6.18 -1.95
N HIS A 147 -14.50 7.39 -1.68
CA HIS A 147 -15.92 7.74 -1.75
C HIS A 147 -16.48 7.86 -3.18
N ASP A 148 -15.64 8.13 -4.18
CA ASP A 148 -16.10 8.56 -5.51
C ASP A 148 -16.52 7.43 -6.47
N GLY A 149 -16.76 6.23 -5.95
CA GLY A 149 -17.24 5.10 -6.76
C GLY A 149 -16.20 4.54 -7.75
N ALA A 150 -14.98 5.09 -7.76
CA ALA A 150 -13.81 4.46 -8.36
C ALA A 150 -13.46 3.22 -7.55
N LEU A 151 -13.35 2.07 -8.22
CA LEU A 151 -12.96 0.78 -7.62
C LEU A 151 -11.45 0.75 -7.34
N VAL A 152 -10.92 1.76 -6.64
CA VAL A 152 -9.50 1.87 -6.32
C VAL A 152 -9.32 1.84 -4.80
N GLY A 153 -8.32 1.09 -4.35
CA GLY A 153 -7.91 1.03 -2.96
C GLY A 153 -7.35 2.38 -2.54
N ALA A 154 -7.94 2.96 -1.50
CA ALA A 154 -7.50 4.21 -0.89
C ALA A 154 -6.71 3.95 0.41
N GLY A 155 -6.75 2.72 0.93
CA GLY A 155 -6.03 2.39 2.15
C GLY A 155 -6.18 0.95 2.62
N LEU A 156 -5.58 0.69 3.77
CA LEU A 156 -5.57 -0.56 4.50
C LEU A 156 -5.89 -0.27 5.96
N ASP A 157 -6.76 -1.11 6.55
CA ASP A 157 -6.89 -1.25 7.99
C ASP A 157 -6.28 -2.60 8.37
N LEU A 158 -5.18 -2.58 9.10
CA LEU A 158 -4.39 -3.74 9.49
C LEU A 158 -4.48 -3.95 10.99
N ARG A 159 -4.99 -5.09 11.44
CA ARG A 159 -5.01 -5.44 12.86
C ARG A 159 -3.92 -6.43 13.19
N PHE A 160 -3.00 -6.00 14.03
CA PHE A 160 -1.95 -6.82 14.59
C PHE A 160 -2.33 -7.31 16.00
N ASP A 161 -1.62 -8.31 16.50
CA ASP A 161 -1.74 -8.77 17.89
C ASP A 161 -1.34 -7.72 18.93
N THR A 162 -0.65 -6.64 18.51
CA THR A 162 -0.23 -5.52 19.36
C THR A 162 -1.07 -4.26 19.23
N GLY A 163 -1.98 -4.17 18.24
CA GLY A 163 -2.78 -2.96 17.98
C GLY A 163 -3.29 -2.89 16.54
N SER A 164 -3.99 -1.82 16.19
CA SER A 164 -4.48 -1.61 14.81
C SER A 164 -3.75 -0.45 14.14
N LEU A 165 -3.52 -0.56 12.84
CA LEU A 165 -2.88 0.43 11.98
C LEU A 165 -3.78 0.71 10.78
N VAL A 166 -4.14 1.97 10.59
CA VAL A 166 -4.72 2.46 9.34
C VAL A 166 -3.62 3.16 8.55
N VAL A 167 -3.42 2.72 7.31
CA VAL A 167 -2.57 3.40 6.32
C VAL A 167 -3.44 3.74 5.13
N GLY A 168 -3.45 4.99 4.68
CA GLY A 168 -4.17 5.36 3.47
C GLY A 168 -3.63 6.61 2.81
N ALA A 169 -4.22 6.90 1.66
CA ALA A 169 -3.93 8.06 0.83
C ALA A 169 -5.16 8.99 0.82
N LEU A 170 -4.92 10.29 0.99
CA LEU A 170 -5.93 11.32 0.83
C LEU A 170 -5.29 12.56 0.19
N GLY A 171 -5.66 12.87 -1.04
CA GLY A 171 -5.07 13.96 -1.80
C GLY A 171 -3.59 13.71 -2.07
N ASP A 172 -2.71 14.51 -1.47
CA ASP A 172 -1.24 14.36 -1.54
C ASP A 172 -0.64 13.93 -0.18
N GLU A 173 -1.49 13.46 0.74
CA GLU A 173 -1.11 13.18 2.12
C GLU A 173 -1.23 11.70 2.48
N TRP A 174 -0.24 11.22 3.24
CA TRP A 174 -0.35 9.96 3.96
C TRP A 174 -1.24 10.11 5.18
N VAL A 175 -2.12 9.15 5.37
CA VAL A 175 -2.83 8.96 6.63
C VAL A 175 -2.23 7.78 7.35
N LEU A 176 -1.68 8.01 8.55
CA LEU A 176 -1.23 6.97 9.47
C LEU A 176 -1.96 7.15 10.80
N ALA A 177 -2.70 6.13 11.23
CA ALA A 177 -3.42 6.18 12.51
C ALA A 177 -3.37 4.84 13.25
N THR A 178 -3.32 4.89 14.58
CA THR A 178 -3.36 3.69 15.43
C THR A 178 -4.68 3.61 16.20
N ASP A 179 -5.18 2.39 16.40
CA ASP A 179 -6.34 2.00 17.23
C ASP A 179 -7.72 2.54 16.80
N ALA A 180 -7.79 3.72 16.19
CA ALA A 180 -9.02 4.28 15.63
C ALA A 180 -8.74 5.03 14.32
N GLU A 181 -9.63 4.87 13.35
CA GLU A 181 -9.64 5.73 12.17
C GLU A 181 -9.92 7.17 12.58
N PRO A 182 -9.18 8.16 12.03
CA PRO A 182 -9.49 9.56 12.26
C PRO A 182 -10.93 9.87 11.85
N ALA A 183 -11.75 10.37 12.77
CA ALA A 183 -13.18 10.57 12.55
C ALA A 183 -13.50 11.44 11.32
N ALA A 184 -12.56 12.32 10.93
CA ALA A 184 -12.66 13.16 9.73
C ALA A 184 -12.64 12.37 8.41
N LEU A 185 -12.12 11.15 8.41
CA LEU A 185 -11.97 10.31 7.21
C LEU A 185 -13.18 9.41 6.96
N THR A 186 -14.03 9.23 7.98
CA THR A 186 -15.25 8.40 7.92
C THR A 186 -16.21 8.80 6.79
N SER A 187 -16.18 10.07 6.35
CA SER A 187 -17.01 10.56 5.23
C SER A 187 -16.39 10.31 3.85
N TYR A 188 -15.10 10.01 3.78
CA TYR A 188 -14.34 9.84 2.53
C TYR A 188 -14.01 8.39 2.23
N TRP A 189 -14.05 7.53 3.24
CA TRP A 189 -13.59 6.16 3.14
C TRP A 189 -14.70 5.16 3.47
N THR A 190 -14.80 4.14 2.63
CA THR A 190 -15.62 2.97 2.91
C THR A 190 -14.71 1.79 3.20
N ARG A 191 -14.79 1.28 4.42
CA ARG A 191 -14.05 0.08 4.83
C ARG A 191 -14.79 -1.16 4.35
N GLN A 192 -14.10 -2.02 3.60
CA GLN A 192 -14.58 -3.34 3.22
C GLN A 192 -14.64 -4.27 4.45
N PRO A 193 -15.40 -5.38 4.40
CA PRO A 193 -15.41 -6.36 5.48
C PRO A 193 -14.00 -6.86 5.81
N PHE A 194 -13.74 -7.09 7.11
CA PHE A 194 -12.47 -7.67 7.56
C PHE A 194 -12.30 -9.08 7.02
N LEU A 195 -11.15 -9.31 6.39
CA LEU A 195 -10.66 -10.61 5.97
C LEU A 195 -10.00 -11.27 7.17
N ARG A 196 -10.37 -12.52 7.45
CA ARG A 196 -9.78 -13.32 8.52
C ARG A 196 -9.06 -14.51 7.93
N GLY A 197 -7.95 -14.90 8.56
CA GLY A 197 -7.27 -16.14 8.22
C GLY A 197 -8.24 -17.30 8.41
N THR A 198 -8.30 -18.19 7.42
CA THR A 198 -8.89 -19.50 7.65
C THR A 198 -7.89 -20.26 8.52
N THR A 199 -8.23 -20.48 9.79
CA THR A 199 -7.53 -21.47 10.62
C THR A 199 -7.58 -22.80 9.86
N ARG A 200 -6.44 -23.20 9.30
CA ARG A 200 -6.21 -24.56 8.82
C ARG A 200 -5.68 -25.42 9.96
#